data_AF-F0XZI0-F1
#
_entry.id   AF-F0XZI0-F1
#
_cell.length_a   1.000
_cell.length_b   1.000
_cell.length_c   1.000
_cell.angle_alpha   90.00
_cell.angle_beta   90.00
_cell.angle_gamma   90.00
#
_symmetry.space_group_name_H-M   'P 1'
#
loop_
_entity.id
_entity.type
_entity.pdbx_description
1 polymer ?
#
loop_
_entity_poly.entity_id
_entity_poly.type
_entity_poly.pdbx_seq_one_letter_code
_entity_poly.pdbx_strand_id
1 'polypeptide(L)'
;MNWLYDYESGKFYQLPAFLNEPAPQGYVPVDPERPDYDKFPKFRNATRLVCEVRKGETIYVPSNWWHAVASEPDGDSGVVAGVTHFYEPLYKALSDYVHFSSNLAAYGHILNRTQAALEGAARAEL
;
A
#
# COMPACT_ATOMS: atom_id res chain seq x y z
N MET A 1 9.70 -9.56 -1.07
CA MET A 1 9.87 -10.81 -0.31
C MET A 1 9.49 -11.92 -1.29
N ASN A 2 10.45 -12.66 -1.84
CA ASN A 2 10.21 -13.52 -2.99
C ASN A 2 10.01 -14.96 -2.53
N TRP A 3 8.74 -15.36 -2.44
CA TRP A 3 8.34 -16.74 -2.26
C TRP A 3 8.10 -17.36 -3.63
N LEU A 4 8.68 -18.53 -3.89
CA LEU A 4 8.37 -19.31 -5.08
C LEU A 4 7.26 -20.30 -4.73
N TYR A 5 6.13 -20.22 -5.42
CA TYR A 5 5.10 -21.25 -5.34
C TYR A 5 5.40 -22.35 -6.35
N ASP A 6 5.55 -23.58 -5.87
CA ASP A 6 5.69 -24.75 -6.72
C ASP A 6 4.31 -25.38 -6.95
N TYR A 7 3.88 -25.41 -8.21
CA TYR A 7 2.59 -25.98 -8.61
C TYR A 7 2.53 -27.50 -8.47
N GLU A 8 3.67 -28.20 -8.54
CA GLU A 8 3.70 -29.66 -8.43
C GLU A 8 3.61 -30.11 -6.97
N SER A 9 4.33 -29.43 -6.07
CA SER A 9 4.32 -29.77 -4.64
C SER A 9 3.28 -29.01 -3.81
N GLY A 10 2.68 -27.95 -4.35
CA GLY A 10 1.70 -27.11 -3.65
C GLY A 10 2.29 -26.32 -2.48
N LYS A 11 3.60 -26.09 -2.48
CA LYS A 11 4.34 -25.47 -1.37
C LYS A 11 4.97 -24.14 -1.77
N PHE A 12 5.04 -23.24 -0.80
CA PHE A 12 5.82 -22.02 -0.90
C PHE A 12 7.25 -22.27 -0.42
N TYR A 13 8.23 -21.88 -1.24
CA TYR A 13 9.65 -21.94 -0.92
C TYR A 13 10.18 -20.53 -0.72
N GLN A 14 10.87 -20.31 0.39
CA GLN A 14 11.60 -19.08 0.61
C GLN A 14 12.86 -19.12 -0.26
N LEU A 15 12.99 -18.21 -1.23
CA LEU A 15 14.18 -18.20 -2.07
C LEU A 15 15.42 -17.78 -1.25
N PRO A 16 16.58 -18.46 -1.46
CA PRO A 16 17.83 -18.06 -0.84
C PRO A 16 18.17 -16.60 -1.13
N ALA A 17 18.73 -15.91 -0.12
CA ALA A 17 18.99 -14.47 -0.20
C ALA A 17 19.88 -14.04 -1.38
N PHE A 18 20.70 -14.93 -1.93
CA PHE A 18 21.59 -14.66 -3.07
C PHE A 18 20.89 -14.70 -4.43
N LEU A 19 19.67 -15.24 -4.53
CA LEU A 19 18.79 -15.15 -5.72
C LEU A 19 17.84 -13.95 -5.64
N ASN A 20 17.92 -13.14 -4.57
CA ASN A 20 17.28 -11.84 -4.57
C ASN A 20 18.10 -10.92 -5.48
N GLU A 21 17.70 -10.86 -6.75
CA GLU A 21 17.92 -9.65 -7.54
C GLU A 21 17.56 -8.43 -6.67
N PRO A 22 18.33 -7.32 -6.73
CA PRO A 22 17.93 -6.11 -6.05
C PRO A 22 16.48 -5.83 -6.43
N ALA A 23 15.63 -5.61 -5.41
CA ALA A 23 14.21 -5.43 -5.64
C ALA A 23 14.03 -4.40 -6.77
N PRO A 24 13.21 -4.70 -7.80
CA PRO A 24 13.03 -3.80 -8.93
C PRO A 24 12.80 -2.38 -8.43
N GLN A 25 13.37 -1.38 -9.11
CA GLN A 25 13.11 0.02 -8.77
C GLN A 25 11.61 0.26 -8.60
N GLY A 26 11.20 0.72 -7.42
CA GLY A 26 9.80 0.94 -7.06
C GLY A 26 9.21 -0.05 -6.04
N TYR A 27 9.96 -1.06 -5.57
CA TYR A 27 9.48 -1.96 -4.51
C TYR A 27 9.65 -1.37 -3.11
N VAL A 28 8.71 -1.65 -2.21
CA VAL A 28 8.82 -1.30 -0.78
C VAL A 28 9.51 -2.46 -0.05
N PRO A 29 10.68 -2.23 0.59
CA PRO A 29 11.42 -3.27 1.28
C PRO A 29 10.95 -3.51 2.72
N VAL A 30 9.94 -2.77 3.17
CA VAL A 30 9.37 -2.87 4.52
C VAL A 30 8.28 -3.93 4.51
N ASP A 31 8.35 -4.89 5.43
CA ASP A 31 7.23 -5.76 5.78
C ASP A 31 6.26 -4.97 6.68
N PRO A 32 5.02 -4.69 6.24
CA PRO A 32 4.08 -3.90 7.03
C PRO A 32 3.50 -4.66 8.24
N GLU A 33 3.58 -6.00 8.27
CA GLU A 33 3.13 -6.83 9.39
C GLU A 33 4.23 -7.01 10.44
N ARG A 34 5.49 -7.03 10.00
CA ARG A 34 6.67 -7.17 10.86
C ARG A 34 7.78 -6.17 10.50
N PRO A 35 7.54 -4.85 10.67
CA PRO A 35 8.50 -3.83 10.24
C PRO A 35 9.78 -3.86 11.06
N ASP A 36 10.92 -3.94 10.37
CA ASP A 36 12.24 -3.70 10.95
C ASP A 36 12.46 -2.20 11.11
N TYR A 37 12.19 -1.68 12.31
CA TYR A 37 12.32 -0.26 12.61
C TYR A 37 13.75 0.20 12.85
N ASP A 38 14.70 -0.71 13.06
CA ASP A 38 16.11 -0.33 13.17
C ASP A 38 16.64 0.01 11.77
N LYS A 39 16.22 -0.78 10.77
CA LYS A 39 16.51 -0.52 9.36
C LYS A 39 15.64 0.60 8.75
N PHE A 40 14.36 0.69 9.15
CA PHE A 40 13.39 1.65 8.60
C PHE A 40 12.68 2.49 9.68
N PRO A 41 13.41 3.33 10.44
CA PRO A 41 12.88 4.02 11.62
C PRO A 41 11.72 4.97 11.30
N LYS A 42 11.70 5.56 10.10
CA LYS A 42 10.62 6.48 9.67
C LYS A 42 9.27 5.78 9.50
N PHE A 43 9.24 4.46 9.35
CA PHE A 43 7.99 3.71 9.21
C PHE A 43 7.13 3.79 10.49
N ARG A 44 7.72 4.13 11.65
CA ARG A 44 6.98 4.42 12.89
C ARG A 44 5.98 5.57 12.76
N ASN A 45 6.18 6.46 11.79
CA ASN A 45 5.32 7.62 11.54
C ASN A 45 4.17 7.31 10.56
N ALA A 46 4.12 6.09 10.02
CA ALA A 46 3.06 5.66 9.12
C ALA A 46 1.84 5.19 9.93
N THR A 47 0.65 5.56 9.47
CA THR A 47 -0.61 5.09 10.04
C THR A 47 -1.14 3.95 9.17
N ARG A 48 -1.33 2.76 9.75
CA ARG A 48 -1.92 1.61 9.06
C ARG A 48 -3.45 1.66 9.19
N LEU A 49 -4.13 1.48 8.07
CA LEU A 49 -5.57 1.20 8.03
C LEU A 49 -5.76 -0.28 7.69
N VAL A 50 -6.63 -0.97 8.42
CA VAL A 50 -6.92 -2.39 8.25
C VAL A 50 -8.42 -2.56 8.08
N CYS A 51 -8.81 -3.34 7.07
CA CYS A 51 -10.19 -3.73 6.84
C CYS A 51 -10.23 -5.19 6.37
N GLU A 52 -11.34 -5.85 6.67
CA GLU A 52 -11.67 -7.18 6.16
C GLU A 52 -12.79 -7.01 5.14
N VAL A 53 -12.66 -7.64 3.97
CA VAL A 53 -13.68 -7.63 2.91
C VAL A 53 -14.22 -9.04 2.79
N ARG A 54 -15.50 -9.22 3.13
CA ARG A 54 -16.18 -10.51 3.11
C ARG A 54 -16.90 -10.75 1.78
N LYS A 55 -17.40 -11.98 1.62
CA LYS A 55 -18.20 -12.38 0.46
C LYS A 55 -19.36 -11.42 0.24
N GLY A 56 -19.40 -10.81 -0.94
CA GLY A 56 -20.45 -9.87 -1.36
C GLY A 56 -20.17 -8.40 -1.00
N GLU A 57 -19.08 -8.12 -0.28
CA GLU A 57 -18.66 -6.75 0.02
C GLU A 57 -17.73 -6.20 -1.06
N THR A 58 -17.68 -4.87 -1.14
CA THR A 58 -16.80 -4.14 -2.08
C THR A 58 -16.02 -3.10 -1.30
N ILE A 59 -14.72 -3.03 -1.58
CA ILE A 59 -13.85 -1.96 -1.13
C ILE A 59 -13.50 -1.01 -2.27
N TYR A 60 -13.51 0.29 -1.99
CA TYR A 60 -12.92 1.29 -2.87
C TYR A 60 -11.50 1.59 -2.39
N VAL A 61 -10.50 1.29 -3.23
CA VAL A 61 -9.09 1.63 -2.97
C VAL A 61 -8.73 2.86 -3.82
N PRO A 62 -8.52 4.04 -3.21
CA PRO A 62 -8.18 5.24 -3.95
C PRO A 62 -6.81 5.14 -4.64
N SER A 63 -6.62 5.88 -5.73
CA SER A 63 -5.33 5.88 -6.45
C SER A 63 -4.16 6.37 -5.57
N ASN A 64 -2.95 5.87 -5.80
CA ASN A 64 -1.76 6.18 -4.99
C ASN A 64 -1.79 5.63 -3.54
N TRP A 65 -2.74 4.76 -3.19
CA TRP A 65 -2.72 4.05 -1.91
C TRP A 65 -1.78 2.85 -1.94
N TRP A 66 -0.83 2.83 -1.02
CA TRP A 66 -0.11 1.62 -0.66
C TRP A 66 -1.07 0.65 0.03
N HIS A 67 -1.19 -0.56 -0.48
CA HIS A 67 -2.07 -1.58 0.08
C HIS A 67 -1.38 -2.96 0.01
N ALA A 68 -1.47 -3.70 1.11
CA ALA A 68 -1.07 -5.09 1.20
C ALA A 68 -2.33 -5.93 1.40
N VAL A 69 -2.46 -7.02 0.64
CA VAL A 69 -3.66 -7.87 0.64
C VAL A 69 -3.25 -9.27 1.08
N ALA A 70 -3.98 -9.79 2.07
CA ALA A 70 -3.98 -11.19 2.43
C ALA A 70 -5.40 -11.74 2.20
N SER A 71 -5.49 -12.98 1.76
CA SER A 71 -6.74 -13.66 1.43
C SER A 71 -6.74 -15.01 2.10
N GLU A 72 -7.76 -15.29 2.92
CA GLU A 72 -7.94 -16.56 3.60
C GLU A 72 -9.32 -17.15 3.26
N PRO A 73 -9.42 -18.46 2.97
CA PRO A 73 -10.71 -19.10 2.71
C PRO A 73 -11.64 -19.01 3.91
N ASP A 74 -12.93 -18.74 3.65
CA ASP A 74 -13.97 -18.92 4.65
C ASP A 74 -14.41 -20.40 4.64
N GLY A 75 -14.09 -21.13 5.71
CA GLY A 75 -14.48 -22.53 5.93
C GLY A 75 -13.99 -23.54 4.87
N ASP A 76 -14.86 -24.50 4.55
CA ASP A 76 -14.52 -25.74 3.81
C ASP A 76 -14.27 -25.56 2.31
N SER A 77 -14.58 -24.39 1.74
CA SER A 77 -14.48 -24.17 0.29
C SER A 77 -13.04 -24.19 -0.24
N GLY A 78 -12.07 -23.85 0.63
CA GLY A 78 -10.65 -23.81 0.29
C GLY A 78 -10.24 -22.77 -0.77
N VAL A 79 -11.16 -21.93 -1.25
CA VAL A 79 -10.94 -20.99 -2.36
C VAL A 79 -11.36 -19.58 -1.97
N VAL A 80 -10.51 -18.60 -2.27
CA VAL A 80 -10.84 -17.17 -2.21
C VAL A 80 -10.90 -16.62 -3.62
N ALA A 81 -12.00 -15.95 -3.96
CA ALA A 81 -12.18 -15.27 -5.24
C ALA A 81 -12.62 -13.81 -5.02
N GLY A 82 -12.00 -12.89 -5.74
CA GLY A 82 -12.35 -11.48 -5.77
C GLY A 82 -12.30 -10.94 -7.20
N VAL A 83 -13.10 -9.91 -7.48
CA VAL A 83 -13.12 -9.23 -8.77
C VAL A 83 -12.79 -7.75 -8.56
N THR A 84 -11.76 -7.26 -9.23
CA THR A 84 -11.30 -5.87 -9.14
C THR A 84 -11.49 -5.16 -10.48
N HIS A 85 -12.05 -3.97 -10.44
CA HIS A 85 -12.18 -3.10 -11.60
C HIS A 85 -11.23 -1.90 -11.43
N PHE A 86 -10.34 -1.71 -12.41
CA PHE A 86 -9.43 -0.56 -12.44
C PHE A 86 -9.99 0.51 -13.38
N TYR A 87 -10.14 1.72 -12.86
CA TYR A 87 -10.59 2.89 -13.60
C TYR A 87 -9.44 3.86 -13.82
N GLU A 88 -9.50 4.61 -14.92
CA GLU A 88 -8.53 5.68 -15.15
C GLU A 88 -8.68 6.77 -14.07
N PRO A 89 -7.60 7.16 -13.38
CA PRO A 89 -7.72 8.08 -12.26
C PRO A 89 -7.81 9.54 -12.71
N LEU A 90 -8.55 10.33 -11.92
CA LEU A 90 -8.87 11.73 -12.25
C LEU A 90 -7.64 12.63 -12.41
N TYR A 91 -6.54 12.36 -11.68
CA TYR A 91 -5.32 13.16 -11.78
C TYR A 91 -4.69 13.16 -13.18
N LYS A 92 -4.91 12.11 -13.99
CA LYS A 92 -4.42 12.06 -15.37
C LYS A 92 -5.12 13.06 -16.28
N ALA A 93 -6.39 13.35 -16.01
CA ALA A 93 -7.19 14.28 -16.80
C ALA A 93 -7.06 15.73 -16.30
N LEU A 94 -6.81 15.93 -15.01
CA LEU A 94 -6.76 17.25 -14.37
C LEU A 94 -5.36 17.53 -13.80
N SER A 95 -5.10 17.11 -12.56
CA SER A 95 -3.79 17.18 -11.89
C SER A 95 -3.80 16.40 -10.57
N ASP A 96 -2.61 16.11 -10.03
CA ASP A 96 -2.43 15.54 -8.69
C ASP A 96 -3.05 16.42 -7.59
N TYR A 97 -2.91 17.75 -7.71
CA TYR A 97 -3.48 18.69 -6.76
C TYR A 97 -5.01 18.55 -6.69
N VAL A 98 -5.68 18.51 -7.85
CA VAL A 98 -7.14 18.35 -7.90
C VAL A 98 -7.56 16.98 -7.35
N HIS A 99 -6.82 15.91 -7.64
CA HIS A 99 -7.10 14.57 -7.11
C HIS A 99 -7.03 14.51 -5.58
N PHE A 100 -5.98 15.08 -4.97
CA PHE A 100 -5.84 15.09 -3.52
C PHE A 100 -6.83 16.05 -2.83
N SER A 101 -7.03 17.25 -3.39
CA SER A 101 -7.91 18.27 -2.78
C SER A 101 -9.40 17.97 -2.92
N SER A 102 -9.81 17.25 -3.97
CA SER A 102 -11.22 16.84 -4.14
C SER A 102 -11.63 15.64 -3.29
N ASN A 103 -10.66 14.94 -2.67
CA ASN A 103 -10.92 13.71 -1.91
C ASN A 103 -10.28 13.78 -0.51
N LEU A 104 -10.67 14.82 0.24
CA LEU A 104 -10.13 15.12 1.58
C LEU A 104 -10.32 13.97 2.59
N ALA A 105 -11.37 13.17 2.45
CA ALA A 105 -11.59 12.02 3.31
C ALA A 105 -10.46 10.98 3.17
N ALA A 106 -9.94 10.77 1.95
CA ALA A 106 -8.83 9.85 1.69
C ALA A 106 -7.45 10.49 1.89
N TYR A 107 -7.29 11.78 1.55
CA TYR A 107 -5.96 12.42 1.44
C TYR A 107 -5.74 13.66 2.31
N GLY A 108 -6.69 14.04 3.17
CA GLY A 108 -6.57 15.25 3.99
C GLY A 108 -5.30 15.29 4.83
N HIS A 109 -4.81 14.12 5.28
CA HIS A 109 -3.55 14.00 6.02
C HIS A 109 -2.30 14.41 5.21
N ILE A 110 -2.31 14.27 3.88
CA ILE A 110 -1.23 14.70 2.99
C ILE A 110 -1.24 16.22 2.89
N LEU A 111 -2.40 16.80 2.58
CA LEU A 111 -2.54 18.25 2.37
C LEU A 111 -2.23 19.05 3.63
N ASN A 112 -2.72 18.58 4.79
CA ASN A 112 -2.47 19.24 6.06
C ASN A 112 -0.98 19.27 6.42
N ARG A 113 -0.23 18.20 6.10
CA ARG A 113 1.22 18.15 6.33
C ARG A 113 1.98 19.05 5.35
N THR A 114 1.58 19.09 4.09
CA THR A 114 2.19 19.97 3.08
C THR A 114 1.99 21.43 3.46
N GLN A 115 0.78 21.81 3.87
CA GLN A 115 0.49 23.19 4.26
C GLN A 115 1.28 23.62 5.51
N ALA A 116 1.34 22.76 6.54
CA ALA A 116 2.17 23.02 7.72
C ALA A 116 3.67 23.16 7.37
N ALA A 117 4.17 22.37 6.41
CA ALA A 117 5.55 22.47 5.96
C ALA A 117 5.84 23.78 5.22
N LEU A 118 4.92 24.23 4.36
CA LEU A 118 5.02 25.51 3.65
C LEU A 118 4.98 26.71 4.61
N GLU A 119 4.08 26.69 5.58
CA GLU A 119 3.98 27.73 6.61
C GLU A 119 5.22 27.76 7.52
N GLY A 120 5.79 26.59 7.83
CA GLY A 120 7.04 26.48 8.59
C GLY A 120 8.26 26.99 7.82
N ALA A 121 8.36 26.71 6.52
CA ALA A 121 9.44 27.21 5.68
C ALA A 121 9.39 28.75 5.54
N ALA A 122 8.20 29.31 5.33
CA ALA A 122 8.01 30.76 5.27
C ALA A 122 8.37 31.49 6.59
N ARG A 123 8.26 30.81 7.73
CA ARG A 123 8.70 31.34 9.04
C ARG A 123 10.20 31.21 9.30
N ALA A 124 10.89 30.30 8.63
CA ALA A 124 12.34 30.11 8.76
C ALA A 124 13.15 31.09 7.88
N GLU A 125 12.49 31.74 6.92
CA GLU A 125 13.09 32.75 6.01
C GLU A 125 12.93 34.21 6.50
N LEU A 126 12.36 34.43 7.70
CA LEU A 126 12.21 35.73 8.36
C LEU A 126 13.08 35.83 9.62
#